data_AF-A0A940V1V6-F1
#
_entry.id   AF-A0A940V1V6-F1
#
_cell.length_a   1.000
_cell.length_b   1.000
_cell.length_c   1.000
_cell.angle_alpha   90.00
_cell.angle_beta   90.00
_cell.angle_gamma   90.00
#
_symmetry.space_group_name_H-M   'P 1'
#
loop_
_entity.id
_entity.type
_entity.pdbx_description
1 polymer ?
#
loop_
_entity_poly.entity_id
_entity_poly.type
_entity_poly.pdbx_seq_one_letter_code
_entity_poly.pdbx_strand_id
1 'polypeptide(L)'
;AHIDRKLFSKIRSNKNYQPKKGTAIALAISLELSLDETMDLLMKSGYSLSMSNRFDLIIRYFIDHNSYNINLINEALFRYDQPVLGA
;
A
#
# COMPACT_ATOMS: atom_id res chain seq x y z
N ALA A 1 -9.59 -5.99 -6.71
CA ALA A 1 -9.38 -4.60 -6.22
C ALA A 1 -9.72 -3.63 -7.34
N HIS A 2 -10.72 -2.76 -7.18
CA HIS A 2 -11.08 -1.77 -8.20
C HIS A 2 -10.51 -0.42 -7.80
N ILE A 3 -9.28 -0.14 -8.23
CA ILE A 3 -8.76 1.24 -8.18
C ILE A 3 -9.60 2.06 -9.18
N ASP A 4 -10.28 3.08 -8.67
CA ASP A 4 -11.12 3.96 -9.48
C ASP A 4 -10.27 4.65 -10.56
N ARG A 5 -10.72 4.60 -11.82
CA ARG A 5 -10.04 5.25 -12.96
C ARG A 5 -9.80 6.74 -12.70
N LYS A 6 -10.65 7.40 -11.90
CA LYS A 6 -10.45 8.79 -11.48
C LYS A 6 -9.21 8.97 -10.60
N LEU A 7 -8.92 8.02 -9.72
CA LEU A 7 -7.73 8.04 -8.87
C LEU A 7 -6.46 7.89 -9.71
N PHE A 8 -6.46 6.95 -10.65
CA PHE A 8 -5.34 6.74 -11.57
C PHE A 8 -5.10 7.97 -12.46
N SER A 9 -6.18 8.60 -12.94
CA SER A 9 -6.10 9.83 -13.71
C SER A 9 -5.51 10.98 -12.88
N LYS A 10 -5.85 11.12 -11.59
CA LYS A 10 -5.25 12.13 -10.70
C LYS A 10 -3.76 11.89 -10.45
N ILE A 11 -3.35 10.64 -10.20
CA ILE A 11 -1.93 10.26 -10.05
C ILE A 11 -1.13 10.64 -11.29
N ARG A 12 -1.68 10.41 -12.48
CA ARG A 12 -0.98 10.69 -13.74
C ARG A 12 -0.99 12.17 -14.14
N SER A 13 -2.09 12.88 -13.91
CA SER A 13 -2.32 14.22 -14.48
C SER A 13 -1.81 15.35 -13.58
N ASN A 14 -1.73 15.11 -12.27
CA ASN A 14 -1.34 16.14 -11.31
C ASN A 14 0.02 15.78 -10.72
N LYS A 15 1.07 16.46 -11.18
CA LYS A 15 2.45 16.29 -10.69
C LYS A 15 2.58 16.53 -9.18
N ASN A 16 1.64 17.24 -8.56
CA ASN A 16 1.64 17.56 -7.14
C ASN A 16 0.69 16.67 -6.32
N TYR A 17 0.02 15.69 -6.94
CA TYR A 17 -0.85 14.77 -6.21
C TYR A 17 -0.01 13.76 -5.44
N GLN A 18 0.03 13.92 -4.11
CA GLN A 18 0.64 12.95 -3.21
C GLN A 18 -0.46 11.99 -2.72
N PRO A 19 -0.47 10.72 -3.16
CA PRO A 19 -1.36 9.73 -2.55
C PRO A 19 -1.04 9.62 -1.05
N LYS A 20 -2.05 9.30 -0.24
CA LYS A 20 -1.79 8.93 1.16
C LYS A 20 -1.00 7.61 1.18
N LYS A 21 -0.22 7.38 2.24
CA LYS A 21 0.57 6.15 2.41
C LYS A 21 -0.24 4.87 2.15
N GLY A 22 -1.42 4.75 2.75
CA GLY A 22 -2.31 3.60 2.54
C GLY A 22 -2.77 3.43 1.09
N THR A 23 -2.96 4.53 0.35
CA THR A 23 -3.30 4.49 -1.08
C THR A 23 -2.11 4.01 -1.92
N ALA A 24 -0.90 4.48 -1.62
CA ALA A 24 0.32 4.03 -2.29
C ALA A 24 0.59 2.53 -2.03
N ILE A 25 0.35 2.06 -0.80
CA ILE A 25 0.45 0.64 -0.44
C ILE A 25 -0.63 -0.19 -1.14
N ALA A 26 -1.89 0.26 -1.16
CA ALA A 26 -2.95 -0.44 -1.88
C ALA A 26 -2.66 -0.53 -3.39
N LEU A 27 -2.01 0.49 -3.96
CA LEU A 27 -1.52 0.47 -5.33
C LEU A 27 -0.40 -0.56 -5.50
N ALA A 28 0.60 -0.59 -4.61
CA ALA A 28 1.68 -1.58 -4.65
C ALA A 28 1.15 -3.02 -4.61
N ILE A 29 0.19 -3.29 -3.71
CA ILE A 29 -0.48 -4.58 -3.59
C ILE A 29 -1.26 -4.92 -4.85
N SER A 30 -2.00 -3.96 -5.43
CA SER A 30 -2.79 -4.19 -6.65
C SER A 30 -1.93 -4.44 -7.89
N LEU A 31 -0.67 -3.98 -7.86
CA LEU A 31 0.33 -4.23 -8.89
C LEU A 31 1.24 -5.41 -8.57
N GLU A 32 1.01 -6.10 -7.44
CA GLU A 32 1.79 -7.24 -6.96
C GLU A 32 3.30 -6.95 -6.93
N LEU A 33 3.67 -5.74 -6.52
CA LEU A 33 5.06 -5.31 -6.46
C LEU A 33 5.82 -6.09 -5.40
N SER A 34 7.06 -6.45 -5.71
CA SER A 34 8.01 -6.97 -4.73
C SER A 34 8.25 -5.95 -3.60
N LEU A 35 8.88 -6.40 -2.50
CA LEU A 35 9.18 -5.52 -1.38
C LEU A 35 10.07 -4.33 -1.81
N ASP A 36 11.09 -4.59 -2.64
CA ASP A 36 12.02 -3.56 -3.11
C ASP A 36 11.31 -2.54 -4.01
N GLU A 37 10.47 -3.00 -4.93
CA GLU A 37 9.65 -2.13 -5.79
C GLU A 37 8.62 -1.33 -4.98
N THR A 38 8.02 -1.95 -3.95
CA THR A 38 7.11 -1.26 -3.04
C THR A 38 7.83 -0.16 -2.28
N MET A 39 9.03 -0.44 -1.77
CA MET A 39 9.85 0.56 -1.07
C MET A 39 10.23 1.71 -2.01
N ASP A 40 10.63 1.43 -3.25
CA ASP A 40 10.93 2.45 -4.26
C ASP A 40 9.70 3.33 -4.58
N LEU A 41 8.53 2.71 -4.76
CA LEU A 41 7.27 3.44 -4.97
C LEU A 41 6.92 4.35 -3.79
N LEU A 42 7.09 3.85 -2.56
CA LEU A 42 6.81 4.63 -1.35
C LEU A 42 7.80 5.77 -1.17
N MET A 43 9.09 5.54 -1.42
CA MET A 43 10.11 6.59 -1.36
C MET A 43 9.81 7.74 -2.34
N LYS A 44 9.37 7.42 -3.57
CA LYS A 44 8.94 8.42 -4.56
C LYS A 44 7.75 9.28 -4.11
N SER A 45 6.96 8.78 -3.17
CA SER A 45 5.83 9.50 -2.57
C SER A 45 6.10 10.05 -1.16
N GLY A 46 7.36 9.97 -0.69
CA GLY A 46 7.77 10.50 0.61
C GLY A 46 7.44 9.60 1.81
N TYR A 47 7.19 8.31 1.59
CA TYR A 47 6.88 7.33 2.63
C TYR A 47 7.92 6.22 2.71
N SER A 48 7.86 5.47 3.80
CA SER A 48 8.67 4.27 4.05
C SER A 48 7.87 3.23 4.83
N LEU A 49 8.28 1.95 4.76
CA LEU A 49 7.79 0.91 5.68
C LEU A 49 8.71 0.84 6.89
N SER A 50 8.25 1.36 8.03
CA SER A 50 9.01 1.38 9.28
C SER A 50 8.93 0.03 10.01
N MET A 51 10.07 -0.46 10.49
CA MET A 51 10.11 -1.67 11.33
C MET A 51 9.54 -1.47 12.74
N SER A 52 9.33 -0.22 13.17
CA SER A 52 8.71 0.09 14.47
C SER A 52 7.19 0.26 14.40
N ASN A 53 6.62 0.26 13.19
CA ASN A 53 5.19 0.48 12.99
C ASN A 53 4.50 -0.86 12.67
N ARG A 54 3.46 -1.19 13.45
CA ARG A 54 2.79 -2.49 13.32
C ARG A 54 2.04 -2.65 12.00
N PHE A 55 1.40 -1.59 11.50
CA PHE A 55 0.80 -1.57 10.17
C PHE A 55 1.84 -1.87 9.09
N ASP A 56 3.00 -1.20 9.12
CA ASP A 56 4.07 -1.40 8.13
C ASP A 56 4.65 -2.82 8.18
N LEU A 57 4.82 -3.39 9.37
CA LEU A 57 5.28 -4.78 9.55
C LEU A 57 4.30 -5.79 8.95
N ILE A 58 2.99 -5.57 9.12
CA ILE A 58 1.96 -6.42 8.53
C ILE A 58 2.06 -6.36 7.00
N ILE A 59 2.10 -5.15 6.43
CA ILE A 59 2.22 -4.97 4.98
C ILE A 59 3.48 -5.65 4.44
N ARG A 60 4.63 -5.43 5.07
CA ARG A 60 5.90 -6.04 4.69
C ARG A 60 5.85 -7.56 4.73
N TYR A 61 5.28 -8.13 5.79
CA TYR A 61 5.11 -9.58 5.90
C TYR A 61 4.33 -10.15 4.71
N PHE A 62 3.19 -9.55 4.34
CA PHE A 62 2.39 -10.06 3.23
C PHE A 62 3.09 -9.96 1.87
N ILE A 63 3.81 -8.87 1.63
CA ILE A 63 4.58 -8.68 0.39
C ILE A 63 5.75 -9.66 0.30
N ASP A 64 6.52 -9.84 1.39
CA ASP A 64 7.64 -10.79 1.44
C ASP A 64 7.19 -12.25 1.19
N HIS A 65 5.94 -12.58 1.53
CA HIS A 65 5.36 -13.90 1.29
C HIS A 65 4.58 -13.99 -0.03
N ASN A 66 4.67 -12.98 -0.91
CA ASN A 66 3.93 -12.88 -2.17
C ASN A 66 2.40 -13.07 -2.01
N SER A 67 1.84 -12.61 -0.90
CA SER A 67 0.41 -12.72 -0.60
C SER A 67 -0.27 -11.37 -0.74
N TYR A 68 -0.69 -11.03 -1.97
CA TYR A 68 -1.28 -9.73 -2.32
C TYR A 68 -2.82 -9.66 -2.18
N ASN A 69 -3.44 -10.63 -1.50
CA ASN A 69 -4.89 -10.62 -1.28
C ASN A 69 -5.28 -9.54 -0.27
N ILE A 70 -5.85 -8.43 -0.78
CA ILE A 70 -6.28 -7.28 0.02
C ILE A 70 -7.24 -7.64 1.16
N ASN A 71 -8.08 -8.66 1.00
CA ASN A 71 -9.03 -9.07 2.05
C ASN A 71 -8.29 -9.74 3.22
N LEU A 72 -7.32 -10.62 2.94
CA LEU A 72 -6.49 -11.26 3.97
C LEU A 72 -5.62 -10.23 4.70
N ILE A 73 -5.05 -9.28 3.95
CA ILE A 73 -4.27 -8.18 4.51
C ILE A 73 -5.16 -7.34 5.44
N ASN A 74 -6.36 -6.96 4.99
CA ASN A 74 -7.30 -6.18 5.80
C ASN A 74 -7.79 -6.94 7.03
N GLU A 75 -7.98 -8.26 6.94
CA GLU A 75 -8.32 -9.09 8.11
C GLU A 75 -7.19 -9.06 9.15
N ALA A 76 -5.93 -9.21 8.71
CA ALA A 76 -4.78 -9.12 9.60
C ALA A 76 -4.63 -7.72 10.22
N LEU A 77 -4.78 -6.67 9.41
CA LEU A 77 -4.76 -5.28 9.88
C LEU A 77 -5.84 -5.05 10.94
N PHE A 78 -7.07 -5.50 10.67
CA PHE A 78 -8.18 -5.41 11.61
C PHE A 78 -7.91 -6.15 12.92
N ARG A 79 -7.34 -7.37 12.84
CA ARG A 79 -6.98 -8.18 14.02
C ARG A 79 -5.98 -7.51 14.95
N TYR A 80 -5.16 -6.60 14.43
CA TYR A 80 -4.17 -5.83 15.19
C TYR A 80 -4.56 -4.36 15.40
N ASP A 81 -5.84 -4.02 15.25
CA ASP A 81 -6.38 -2.66 15.41
C ASP A 81 -5.66 -1.63 14.53
N GLN A 82 -5.20 -2.04 13.35
CA GLN A 82 -4.55 -1.19 12.37
C GLN A 82 -5.55 -0.70 11.31
N PRO A 83 -5.34 0.48 10.71
CA PRO A 83 -6.21 0.99 9.65
C PRO A 83 -6.17 0.07 8.42
N VAL A 84 -7.35 -0.20 7.84
CA VAL A 84 -7.49 -1.03 6.64
C VAL A 84 -7.12 -0.26 5.36
N LEU A 85 -6.77 -1.01 4.31
CA LEU A 85 -6.46 -0.48 2.99
C LEU A 85 -7.72 -0.38 2.12
N GLY A 86 -7.80 0.69 1.33
CA GLY A 86 -8.85 0.87 0.31
C GLY A 86 -10.20 1.37 0.82
N ALA A 87 -10.25 1.87 2.06
CA ALA A 87 -11.39 2.61 2.61
C ALA A 87 -11.49 4.05 2.05
#